data_AF-A0A6C0CGF7-F1
#
_entry.id   AF-A0A6C0CGF7-F1
#
_cell.length_a   1.000
_cell.length_b   1.000
_cell.length_c   1.000
_cell.angle_alpha   90.00
_cell.angle_beta   90.00
_cell.angle_gamma   90.00
#
_symmetry.space_group_name_H-M   'P 1'
#
loop_
_entity.id
_entity.type
_entity.pdbx_description
1 polymer ?
#
loop_
_entity_poly.entity_id
_entity_poly.type
_entity_poly.pdbx_seq_one_letter_code
_entity_poly.pdbx_strand_id
1 'polypeptide(L)'
;MPRETIPARDENGQIVDFLEEDPEIPTQRYCIISFVSPEKVIKQKNEFYNEQFVEWMAYEWKVKGLEHLMAFLAKKYSLKVDDLFKDADEFKKVHEDEVKKTDVHEQYQVFLLKNEKDLESKFSEKVEFQTNVRGVKVRRIFANLEECQTFAKVLQRRYPNDNLYIGKVGAWLPWDPSENMMPEVEYAEKELNEMMRRYKENEVNREIFFEEEKAQRIETQKKENAERHRKNLEDAKADANVADTSDIGRAIENNVHPAEGGVPRDL
;
A
#
# COMPACT_ATOMS: atom_id res chain seq x y z
N MET A 1 -18.40 -23.51 5.27
CA MET A 1 -19.26 -22.87 6.29
C MET A 1 -19.51 -21.43 5.85
N PRO A 2 -20.75 -20.93 5.84
CA PRO A 2 -21.01 -19.52 5.60
C PRO A 2 -20.20 -18.70 6.62
N ARG A 3 -19.53 -17.67 6.13
CA ARG A 3 -18.66 -16.82 6.95
C ARG A 3 -19.58 -16.03 7.89
N GLU A 4 -19.55 -16.33 9.18
CA GLU A 4 -20.25 -15.54 10.19
C GLU A 4 -19.63 -14.14 10.20
N THR A 5 -20.39 -13.16 9.73
CA THR A 5 -19.97 -11.76 9.73
C THR A 5 -20.31 -11.16 11.09
N ILE A 6 -19.27 -10.81 11.85
CA ILE A 6 -19.43 -10.11 13.12
C ILE A 6 -19.93 -8.67 12.81
N PRO A 7 -20.94 -8.15 13.54
CA PRO A 7 -21.44 -6.80 13.31
C PRO A 7 -20.36 -5.75 13.59
N ALA A 8 -20.22 -4.78 12.68
CA ALA A 8 -19.22 -3.72 12.78
C ALA A 8 -19.59 -2.59 13.76
N ARG A 9 -20.84 -2.57 14.25
CA ARG A 9 -21.36 -1.57 15.18
C ARG A 9 -22.11 -2.24 16.31
N ASP A 10 -21.96 -1.69 17.51
CA ASP A 10 -22.72 -2.12 18.67
C ASP A 10 -24.17 -1.63 18.60
N GLU A 11 -24.99 -2.06 19.57
CA GLU A 11 -26.41 -1.64 19.68
C GLU A 11 -26.57 -0.11 19.86
N ASN A 12 -25.49 0.60 20.22
CA ASN A 12 -25.46 2.05 20.42
C ASN A 12 -24.91 2.81 19.20
N GLY A 13 -24.58 2.12 18.10
CA GLY A 13 -24.08 2.71 16.86
C GLY A 13 -22.60 3.11 16.87
N GLN A 14 -21.87 2.78 17.95
CA GLN A 14 -20.43 2.93 18.04
C GLN A 14 -19.72 1.84 17.22
N ILE A 15 -18.58 2.18 16.63
CA ILE A 15 -17.75 1.20 15.92
C ILE A 15 -17.22 0.24 16.98
N VAL A 16 -17.46 -1.06 16.81
CA VAL A 16 -16.93 -2.06 17.72
C VAL A 16 -15.44 -2.17 17.44
N ASP A 17 -14.62 -1.66 18.35
CA ASP A 17 -13.20 -1.95 18.35
C ASP A 17 -13.00 -3.31 19.02
N PHE A 18 -12.35 -4.22 18.31
CA PHE A 18 -12.09 -5.56 18.82
C PHE A 18 -10.68 -5.59 19.38
N LEU A 19 -10.50 -6.22 20.54
CA LEU A 19 -9.19 -6.43 21.18
C LEU A 19 -8.49 -5.10 21.52
N GLU A 20 -9.10 -4.31 22.41
CA GLU A 20 -8.42 -3.16 23.02
C GLU A 20 -7.10 -3.56 23.68
N GLU A 21 -6.15 -2.61 23.78
CA GLU A 21 -4.87 -2.89 24.42
C GLU A 21 -5.04 -3.23 25.90
N ASP A 22 -4.49 -4.37 26.31
CA ASP A 22 -4.53 -4.79 27.70
C ASP A 22 -3.63 -3.88 28.57
N PRO A 23 -4.00 -3.64 29.83
CA PRO A 23 -3.14 -2.93 30.76
C PRO A 23 -1.81 -3.67 30.96
N GLU A 24 -0.70 -2.91 30.95
CA GLU A 24 0.64 -3.49 31.11
C GLU A 24 0.80 -4.18 32.48
N ILE A 25 1.22 -5.44 32.46
CA ILE A 25 1.65 -6.15 33.67
C ILE A 25 3.15 -5.91 33.86
N PRO A 26 3.61 -5.30 34.97
CA PRO A 26 5.01 -4.88 35.12
C PRO A 26 6.03 -6.01 34.96
N THR A 27 5.68 -7.24 35.33
CA THR A 27 6.54 -8.41 35.21
C THR A 27 6.51 -9.06 33.83
N GLN A 28 5.57 -8.67 32.98
CA GLN A 28 5.22 -9.33 31.71
C GLN A 28 4.98 -8.31 30.60
N ARG A 29 5.99 -7.47 30.31
CA ARG A 29 5.85 -6.37 29.35
C ARG A 29 6.24 -6.76 27.93
N TYR A 30 7.22 -7.65 27.78
CA TYR A 30 7.77 -8.05 26.48
C TYR A 30 7.78 -9.56 26.33
N CYS A 31 7.49 -10.06 25.14
CA CYS A 31 7.55 -11.47 24.83
C CYS A 31 8.37 -11.74 23.57
N ILE A 32 8.99 -12.90 23.52
CA ILE A 32 9.62 -13.40 22.29
C ILE A 32 8.64 -14.30 21.58
N ILE A 33 8.35 -13.95 20.33
CA ILE A 33 7.42 -14.64 19.46
C ILE A 33 8.18 -15.17 18.25
N SER A 34 7.82 -16.37 17.82
CA SER A 34 8.18 -16.87 16.50
C SER A 34 6.93 -17.18 15.71
N PHE A 35 6.95 -16.80 14.44
CA PHE A 35 5.90 -17.14 13.50
C PHE A 35 6.34 -18.30 12.62
N VAL A 36 5.40 -19.20 12.36
CA VAL A 36 5.47 -20.15 11.25
C VAL A 36 4.48 -19.62 10.22
N SER A 37 4.99 -19.04 9.14
CA SER A 37 4.18 -18.60 8.00
C SER A 37 4.47 -19.51 6.81
N PRO A 38 3.61 -20.51 6.56
CA PRO A 38 3.73 -21.37 5.40
C PRO A 38 3.82 -20.60 4.08
N GLU A 39 3.22 -19.41 4.01
CA GLU A 39 3.10 -18.60 2.79
C GLU A 39 4.43 -18.16 2.17
N LYS A 40 5.50 -18.08 2.96
CA LYS A 40 6.83 -17.74 2.46
C LYS A 40 7.53 -18.93 1.77
N VAL A 41 7.12 -20.15 2.08
CA VAL A 41 7.81 -21.39 1.67
C VAL A 41 6.94 -22.24 0.75
N ILE A 42 5.64 -22.22 1.02
CA ILE A 42 4.60 -23.03 0.40
C ILE A 42 3.64 -22.07 -0.29
N LYS A 43 3.36 -22.34 -1.57
CA LYS A 43 2.34 -21.60 -2.31
C LYS A 43 1.02 -21.64 -1.55
N GLN A 44 0.36 -20.49 -1.38
CA GLN A 44 -0.90 -20.44 -0.64
C GLN A 44 -1.89 -21.45 -1.23
N LYS A 45 -2.51 -22.28 -0.37
CA LYS A 45 -3.47 -23.33 -0.77
C LYS A 45 -4.55 -22.76 -1.70
N ASN A 46 -5.04 -21.57 -1.39
CA ASN A 46 -6.05 -20.86 -2.18
C ASN A 46 -5.53 -20.49 -3.58
N GLU A 47 -4.29 -20.04 -3.69
CA GLU A 47 -3.68 -19.69 -4.98
C GLU A 47 -3.46 -20.94 -5.84
N PHE A 48 -2.99 -22.03 -5.23
CA PHE A 48 -2.89 -23.33 -5.91
C PHE A 48 -4.26 -23.83 -6.41
N TYR A 49 -5.30 -23.70 -5.58
CA TYR A 49 -6.67 -24.07 -5.97
C TYR A 49 -7.20 -23.19 -7.09
N ASN A 50 -6.86 -21.90 -7.08
CA ASN A 50 -7.23 -20.98 -8.15
C ASN A 50 -6.52 -21.31 -9.46
N GLU A 51 -5.23 -21.67 -9.43
CA GLU A 51 -4.51 -22.09 -10.64
C GLU A 51 -5.10 -23.36 -11.24
N GLN A 52 -5.36 -24.38 -10.42
CA GLN A 52 -5.99 -25.62 -10.87
C GLN A 52 -7.40 -25.37 -11.41
N PHE A 53 -8.13 -24.44 -10.80
CA PHE A 53 -9.42 -24.00 -11.31
C PHE A 53 -9.32 -23.29 -12.66
N VAL A 54 -8.33 -22.41 -12.85
CA VAL A 54 -8.10 -21.73 -14.13
C VAL A 54 -7.69 -22.72 -15.22
N GLU A 55 -6.86 -23.71 -14.91
CA GLU A 55 -6.50 -24.79 -15.83
C GLU A 55 -7.73 -25.64 -16.21
N TRP A 56 -8.53 -26.03 -15.21
CA TRP A 56 -9.77 -26.77 -15.41
C TRP A 56 -10.78 -25.99 -16.24
N MET A 57 -10.99 -24.71 -15.92
CA MET A 57 -11.87 -23.81 -16.66
C MET A 57 -11.38 -23.60 -18.09
N ALA A 58 -10.08 -23.38 -18.29
CA ALA A 58 -9.50 -23.24 -19.62
C ALA A 58 -9.66 -24.51 -20.45
N TYR A 59 -9.54 -25.70 -19.85
CA TYR A 59 -9.83 -26.97 -20.50
C TYR A 59 -11.32 -27.10 -20.83
N GLU A 60 -12.20 -26.82 -19.87
CA GLU A 60 -13.65 -26.90 -20.05
C GLU A 60 -14.12 -25.95 -21.18
N TRP A 61 -13.55 -24.75 -21.25
CA TRP A 61 -13.80 -23.78 -22.32
C TRP A 61 -13.20 -24.20 -23.66
N LYS A 62 -12.02 -24.84 -23.69
CA LYS A 62 -11.43 -25.38 -24.92
C LYS A 62 -12.23 -26.56 -25.47
N VAL A 63 -12.75 -27.43 -24.60
CA VAL A 63 -13.60 -28.55 -24.98
C VAL A 63 -14.96 -28.05 -25.48
N LYS A 64 -15.61 -27.12 -24.78
CA LYS A 64 -16.82 -26.42 -25.27
C LYS A 64 -16.56 -25.64 -26.57
N GLY A 65 -15.35 -25.08 -26.72
CA GLY A 65 -14.87 -24.46 -27.96
C GLY A 65 -14.64 -25.44 -29.12
N LEU A 66 -14.31 -26.70 -28.81
CA LEU A 66 -14.14 -27.80 -29.76
C LEU A 66 -15.48 -28.38 -30.21
N GLU A 67 -16.52 -28.32 -29.37
CA GLU A 67 -17.89 -28.58 -29.81
C GLU A 67 -18.32 -27.59 -30.90
N HIS A 68 -17.86 -26.34 -30.84
CA HIS A 68 -18.03 -25.38 -31.93
C HIS A 68 -17.24 -25.74 -33.21
N LEU A 69 -16.11 -26.46 -33.09
CA LEU A 69 -15.37 -27.03 -34.22
C LEU A 69 -16.10 -28.25 -34.84
N MET A 70 -16.76 -29.09 -34.03
CA MET A 70 -17.63 -30.18 -34.51
C MET A 70 -18.76 -29.65 -35.39
N ALA A 71 -19.24 -28.47 -35.05
CA ALA A 71 -20.30 -27.83 -35.77
C ALA A 71 -19.80 -27.18 -37.09
N PHE A 72 -18.51 -26.78 -37.18
CA PHE A 72 -17.83 -26.45 -38.45
C PHE A 72 -17.62 -27.69 -39.35
N LEU A 73 -17.34 -28.85 -38.75
CA LEU A 73 -17.21 -30.14 -39.44
C LEU A 73 -18.53 -30.58 -40.10
N ALA A 74 -19.66 -30.39 -39.43
CA ALA A 74 -20.99 -30.65 -40.00
C ALA A 74 -21.13 -29.99 -41.39
N LYS A 75 -20.52 -28.81 -41.59
CA LYS A 75 -20.58 -28.00 -42.81
C LYS A 75 -19.72 -28.51 -43.95
N LYS A 76 -18.56 -29.07 -43.65
CA LYS A 76 -17.61 -29.57 -44.66
C LYS A 76 -18.10 -30.86 -45.33
N TYR A 77 -19.00 -31.59 -44.66
CA TYR A 77 -19.44 -32.93 -45.04
C TYR A 77 -20.92 -33.03 -45.42
N SER A 78 -21.66 -31.92 -45.54
CA SER A 78 -23.10 -31.93 -45.87
C SER A 78 -23.96 -32.77 -44.90
N LEU A 79 -23.60 -32.78 -43.62
CA LEU A 79 -24.59 -32.99 -42.55
C LEU A 79 -25.41 -31.70 -42.44
N LYS A 80 -26.71 -31.75 -42.08
CA LYS A 80 -27.51 -30.52 -41.95
C LYS A 80 -27.09 -29.73 -40.72
N VAL A 81 -26.15 -28.83 -40.94
CA VAL A 81 -25.57 -27.90 -39.95
C VAL A 81 -26.61 -26.95 -39.37
N ASP A 82 -27.57 -26.55 -40.21
CA ASP A 82 -28.65 -25.65 -39.83
C ASP A 82 -29.60 -26.28 -38.79
N ASP A 83 -29.69 -27.61 -38.71
CA ASP A 83 -30.42 -28.33 -37.66
C ASP A 83 -29.55 -28.40 -36.37
N LEU A 84 -28.26 -28.71 -36.52
CA LEU A 84 -27.33 -28.90 -35.41
C LEU A 84 -27.05 -27.61 -34.60
N PHE A 85 -27.10 -26.45 -35.25
CA PHE A 85 -26.88 -25.15 -34.62
C PHE A 85 -28.16 -24.42 -34.23
N LYS A 86 -29.29 -24.64 -34.93
CA LYS A 86 -30.58 -24.11 -34.45
C LYS A 86 -31.01 -24.79 -33.15
N ASP A 87 -30.78 -26.10 -33.00
CA ASP A 87 -30.98 -26.79 -31.72
C ASP A 87 -30.07 -26.21 -30.62
N ALA A 88 -28.83 -25.83 -30.95
CA ALA A 88 -27.91 -25.22 -29.98
C ALA A 88 -28.25 -23.75 -29.62
N ASP A 89 -28.75 -22.94 -30.57
CA ASP A 89 -29.11 -21.53 -30.37
C ASP A 89 -30.51 -21.34 -29.75
N GLU A 90 -31.43 -22.27 -29.94
CA GLU A 90 -32.74 -22.30 -29.26
C GLU A 90 -32.59 -22.81 -27.82
N PHE A 91 -31.69 -23.79 -27.61
CA PHE A 91 -31.23 -24.23 -26.28
C PHE A 91 -30.57 -23.11 -25.47
N LYS A 92 -29.76 -22.24 -26.09
CA LYS A 92 -29.14 -21.10 -25.38
C LYS A 92 -30.08 -19.93 -25.09
N LYS A 93 -31.12 -19.71 -25.91
CA LYS A 93 -32.08 -18.60 -25.74
C LYS A 93 -33.23 -18.90 -24.78
N VAL A 94 -33.63 -20.17 -24.64
CA VAL A 94 -34.53 -20.63 -23.55
C VAL A 94 -33.83 -20.59 -22.19
N HIS A 95 -32.50 -20.72 -22.17
CA HIS A 95 -31.66 -20.80 -20.99
C HIS A 95 -30.73 -19.57 -20.81
N GLU A 96 -31.13 -18.38 -21.27
CA GLU A 96 -30.28 -17.17 -21.27
C GLU A 96 -29.92 -16.66 -19.85
N ASP A 97 -30.79 -16.85 -18.85
CA ASP A 97 -30.53 -16.59 -17.43
C ASP A 97 -29.66 -17.67 -16.75
N GLU A 98 -29.59 -18.87 -17.34
CA GLU A 98 -28.73 -19.97 -16.90
C GLU A 98 -27.29 -19.86 -17.46
N VAL A 99 -27.10 -19.17 -18.59
CA VAL A 99 -25.78 -18.89 -19.16
C VAL A 99 -25.18 -17.59 -18.57
N LYS A 100 -26.01 -16.59 -18.24
CA LYS A 100 -25.58 -15.35 -17.58
C LYS A 100 -25.24 -15.53 -16.10
N LYS A 101 -25.75 -16.56 -15.42
CA LYS A 101 -25.25 -17.07 -14.11
C LYS A 101 -23.88 -17.78 -14.24
N THR A 102 -23.00 -17.33 -15.12
CA THR A 102 -21.58 -17.69 -15.04
C THR A 102 -20.98 -16.96 -13.84
N ASP A 103 -21.48 -17.32 -12.66
CA ASP A 103 -20.92 -16.91 -11.41
C ASP A 103 -19.66 -17.74 -11.27
N VAL A 104 -18.53 -17.14 -11.65
CA VAL A 104 -17.20 -17.73 -11.51
C VAL A 104 -17.03 -18.22 -10.07
N HIS A 105 -17.69 -17.57 -9.11
CA HIS A 105 -17.75 -18.01 -7.74
C HIS A 105 -18.56 -19.31 -7.55
N GLU A 106 -19.76 -19.46 -8.14
CA GLU A 106 -20.51 -20.74 -8.10
C GLU A 106 -19.74 -21.85 -8.83
N GLN A 107 -19.14 -21.58 -10.00
CA GLN A 107 -18.33 -22.56 -10.72
C GLN A 107 -17.09 -22.97 -9.92
N TYR A 108 -16.46 -22.03 -9.24
CA TYR A 108 -15.36 -22.30 -8.32
C TYR A 108 -15.81 -23.15 -7.14
N GLN A 109 -16.98 -22.87 -6.55
CA GLN A 109 -17.55 -23.69 -5.48
C GLN A 109 -17.89 -25.11 -5.96
N VAL A 110 -18.44 -25.27 -7.15
CA VAL A 110 -18.73 -26.58 -7.76
C VAL A 110 -17.42 -27.34 -8.06
N PHE A 111 -16.40 -26.64 -8.57
CA PHE A 111 -15.08 -27.21 -8.80
C PHE A 111 -14.42 -27.67 -7.51
N LEU A 112 -14.45 -26.83 -6.47
CA LEU A 112 -13.94 -27.17 -5.14
C LEU A 112 -14.67 -28.40 -4.60
N LEU A 113 -16.00 -28.41 -4.58
CA LEU A 113 -16.78 -29.53 -4.04
C LEU A 113 -16.46 -30.86 -4.75
N LYS A 114 -16.27 -30.83 -6.08
CA LYS A 114 -15.97 -32.02 -6.88
C LYS A 114 -14.53 -32.51 -6.68
N ASN A 115 -13.58 -31.59 -6.56
CA ASN A 115 -12.16 -31.91 -6.63
C ASN A 115 -11.44 -31.71 -5.28
N GLU A 116 -12.14 -31.40 -4.19
CA GLU A 116 -11.55 -31.02 -2.89
C GLU A 116 -10.50 -32.04 -2.40
N LYS A 117 -10.88 -33.32 -2.35
CA LYS A 117 -10.00 -34.38 -1.85
C LYS A 117 -8.79 -34.62 -2.75
N ASP A 118 -8.99 -34.51 -4.06
CA ASP A 118 -7.92 -34.70 -5.05
C ASP A 118 -6.95 -33.51 -5.04
N LEU A 119 -7.48 -32.29 -4.99
CA LEU A 119 -6.71 -31.06 -4.84
C LEU A 119 -5.94 -31.03 -3.51
N GLU A 120 -6.53 -31.49 -2.41
CA GLU A 120 -5.87 -31.59 -1.12
C GLU A 120 -4.76 -32.65 -1.12
N SER A 121 -4.99 -33.80 -1.76
CA SER A 121 -3.97 -34.84 -1.91
C SER A 121 -2.81 -34.34 -2.78
N LYS A 122 -3.11 -33.77 -3.95
CA LYS A 122 -2.12 -33.17 -4.86
C LYS A 122 -1.34 -32.02 -4.21
N PHE A 123 -2.03 -31.17 -3.45
CA PHE A 123 -1.37 -30.10 -2.71
C PHE A 123 -0.45 -30.68 -1.63
N SER A 124 -0.93 -31.65 -0.86
CA SER A 124 -0.14 -32.29 0.20
C SER A 124 1.09 -33.01 -0.34
N GLU A 125 0.96 -33.73 -1.46
CA GLU A 125 2.09 -34.37 -2.15
C GLU A 125 3.09 -33.33 -2.66
N LYS A 126 2.61 -32.27 -3.33
CA LYS A 126 3.46 -31.19 -3.85
C LYS A 126 4.22 -30.44 -2.75
N VAL A 127 3.64 -30.40 -1.55
CA VAL A 127 4.17 -29.72 -0.37
C VAL A 127 4.90 -30.71 0.56
N GLU A 128 5.11 -31.96 0.13
CA GLU A 128 5.79 -33.00 0.92
C GLU A 128 5.18 -33.20 2.32
N PHE A 129 3.86 -33.03 2.43
CA PHE A 129 3.10 -33.11 3.68
C PHE A 129 3.57 -32.12 4.76
N GLN A 130 4.24 -31.03 4.38
CA GLN A 130 4.60 -29.97 5.31
C GLN A 130 3.36 -29.22 5.82
N THR A 131 3.43 -28.79 7.08
CA THR A 131 2.33 -28.07 7.75
C THR A 131 1.97 -26.79 7.00
N ASN A 132 0.71 -26.69 6.57
CA ASN A 132 0.15 -25.54 5.86
C ASN A 132 -0.59 -24.55 6.80
N VAL A 133 -0.41 -24.70 8.11
CA VAL A 133 -1.10 -23.91 9.13
C VAL A 133 -0.20 -22.79 9.61
N ARG A 134 -0.76 -21.57 9.65
CA ARG A 134 -0.16 -20.40 10.30
C ARG A 134 -0.01 -20.67 11.79
N GLY A 135 1.22 -20.60 12.30
CA GLY A 135 1.54 -20.89 13.70
C GLY A 135 2.16 -19.71 14.42
N VAL A 136 1.78 -19.50 15.68
CA VAL A 136 2.45 -18.58 16.60
C VAL A 136 3.03 -19.39 17.75
N LYS A 137 4.30 -19.16 18.05
CA LYS A 137 4.96 -19.71 19.24
C LYS A 137 5.40 -18.59 20.14
N VAL A 138 4.68 -18.42 21.25
CA VAL A 138 5.11 -17.56 22.36
C VAL A 138 6.11 -18.34 23.19
N ARG A 139 7.31 -17.78 23.41
CA ARG A 139 8.41 -18.51 24.08
C ARG A 139 8.52 -18.16 25.54
N ARG A 140 8.89 -16.92 25.82
CA ARG A 140 9.14 -16.41 27.17
C ARG A 140 8.74 -14.95 27.21
N ILE A 141 8.32 -14.54 28.40
CA ILE A 141 7.89 -13.19 28.72
C ILE A 141 8.87 -12.59 29.73
N PHE A 142 9.19 -11.31 29.56
CA PHE A 142 10.15 -10.53 30.31
C PHE A 142 9.53 -9.22 30.79
N ALA A 143 10.04 -8.70 31.89
CA ALA A 143 9.69 -7.38 32.38
C ALA A 143 10.43 -6.27 31.60
N ASN A 144 11.70 -6.51 31.27
CA ASN A 144 12.61 -5.54 30.68
C ASN A 144 12.95 -5.87 29.22
N LEU A 145 13.14 -4.84 28.39
CA LEU A 145 13.51 -5.00 26.99
C LEU A 145 14.93 -5.56 26.82
N GLU A 146 15.88 -5.09 27.62
CA GLU A 146 17.30 -5.48 27.55
C GLU A 146 17.50 -6.99 27.83
N GLU A 147 16.77 -7.52 28.80
CA GLU A 147 16.76 -8.95 29.12
C GLU A 147 16.18 -9.76 27.95
N CYS A 148 15.11 -9.27 27.34
CA CYS A 148 14.47 -9.88 26.19
C CYS A 148 15.43 -9.93 24.98
N GLN A 149 16.11 -8.82 24.66
CA GLN A 149 17.09 -8.74 23.57
C GLN A 149 18.28 -9.68 23.80
N THR A 150 18.82 -9.71 25.02
CA THR A 150 19.94 -10.61 25.37
C THR A 150 19.53 -12.07 25.20
N PHE A 151 18.33 -12.44 25.64
CA PHE A 151 17.83 -13.80 25.50
C PHE A 151 17.46 -14.15 24.05
N ALA A 152 16.98 -13.20 23.26
CA ALA A 152 16.75 -13.37 21.82
C ALA A 152 18.05 -13.75 21.09
N LYS A 153 19.19 -13.11 21.43
CA LYS A 153 20.52 -13.46 20.90
C LYS A 153 20.94 -14.90 21.27
N VAL A 154 20.60 -15.36 22.47
CA VAL A 154 20.84 -16.75 22.88
C VAL A 154 19.97 -17.73 22.09
N LEU A 155 18.69 -17.39 21.89
CA LEU A 155 17.76 -18.21 21.11
C LEU A 155 18.15 -18.29 19.64
N GLN A 156 18.64 -17.20 19.05
CA GLN A 156 19.10 -17.15 17.67
C GLN A 156 20.26 -18.13 17.42
N ARG A 157 21.18 -18.25 18.38
CA ARG A 157 22.27 -19.24 18.31
C ARG A 157 21.78 -20.68 18.47
N ARG A 158 20.76 -20.90 19.30
CA ARG A 158 20.20 -22.24 19.54
C ARG A 158 19.31 -22.71 18.39
N TYR A 159 18.59 -21.78 17.77
CA TYR A 159 17.63 -22.03 16.69
C TYR A 159 17.87 -21.03 15.55
N PRO A 160 18.90 -21.26 14.71
CA PRO A 160 19.31 -20.31 13.67
C PRO A 160 18.28 -20.14 12.55
N ASN A 161 17.39 -21.12 12.36
CA ASN A 161 16.37 -21.09 11.31
C ASN A 161 15.08 -20.39 11.76
N ASP A 162 14.95 -20.07 13.05
CA ASP A 162 13.74 -19.48 13.59
C ASP A 162 13.81 -17.95 13.48
N ASN A 163 12.80 -17.35 12.85
CA ASN A 163 12.61 -15.91 12.91
C ASN A 163 12.11 -15.53 14.33
N LEU A 164 12.83 -14.62 14.98
CA LEU A 164 12.56 -14.18 16.35
C LEU A 164 12.10 -12.74 16.33
N TYR A 165 10.96 -12.50 16.98
CA TYR A 165 10.36 -11.17 17.10
C TYR A 165 10.16 -10.84 18.57
N ILE A 166 10.37 -9.58 18.91
CA ILE A 166 10.10 -9.05 20.26
C ILE A 166 8.81 -8.24 20.16
N GLY A 167 7.78 -8.69 20.89
CA GLY A 167 6.47 -8.05 20.93
C GLY A 167 6.16 -7.52 22.32
N LYS A 168 5.46 -6.38 22.39
CA LYS A 168 4.87 -5.89 23.64
C LYS A 168 3.64 -6.73 23.98
N VAL A 169 3.52 -7.17 25.23
CA VAL A 169 2.36 -7.92 25.71
C VAL A 169 1.18 -6.96 25.86
N GLY A 170 0.00 -7.40 25.41
CA GLY A 170 -1.22 -6.59 25.45
C GLY A 170 -1.38 -5.62 24.27
N ALA A 171 -0.45 -5.59 23.32
CA ALA A 171 -0.53 -4.76 22.12
C ALA A 171 -0.80 -5.59 20.86
N TRP A 172 -1.38 -4.95 19.85
CA TRP A 172 -1.53 -5.53 18.54
C TRP A 172 -0.18 -5.74 17.85
N LEU A 173 0.03 -6.95 17.34
CA LEU A 173 1.25 -7.31 16.62
C LEU A 173 0.90 -7.76 15.20
N PRO A 174 1.61 -7.21 14.17
CA PRO A 174 1.43 -7.67 12.81
C PRO A 174 1.88 -9.13 12.68
N TRP A 175 1.13 -9.90 11.89
CA TRP A 175 1.49 -11.29 11.60
C TRP A 175 2.73 -11.33 10.70
N ASP A 176 3.82 -11.95 11.17
CA ASP A 176 5.06 -12.18 10.43
C ASP A 176 5.50 -10.99 9.55
N PRO A 177 5.81 -9.84 10.18
CA PRO A 177 6.07 -8.61 9.45
C PRO A 177 7.38 -8.72 8.66
N SER A 178 7.48 -7.98 7.56
CA SER A 178 8.71 -7.91 6.77
C SER A 178 9.79 -7.10 7.51
N GLU A 179 11.06 -7.42 7.26
CA GLU A 179 12.20 -6.75 7.90
C GLU A 179 12.19 -5.23 7.69
N ASN A 180 11.80 -4.78 6.49
CA ASN A 180 11.75 -3.36 6.14
C ASN A 180 10.71 -2.57 6.94
N MET A 181 9.66 -3.23 7.44
CA MET A 181 8.63 -2.59 8.24
C MET A 181 9.02 -2.51 9.72
N MET A 182 10.11 -3.16 10.13
CA MET A 182 10.54 -3.16 11.52
C MET A 182 11.48 -1.98 11.80
N PRO A 183 11.26 -1.24 12.90
CA PRO A 183 12.11 -0.12 13.27
C PRO A 183 13.54 -0.57 13.61
N GLU A 184 13.68 -1.75 14.23
CA GLU A 184 14.96 -2.32 14.67
C GLU A 184 15.07 -3.76 14.18
N VAL A 185 16.07 -4.03 13.32
CA VAL A 185 16.40 -5.37 12.83
C VAL A 185 17.84 -5.67 13.21
N GLU A 186 18.05 -6.74 13.98
CA GLU A 186 19.38 -7.29 14.26
C GLU A 186 19.52 -8.65 13.57
N TYR A 187 20.46 -8.73 12.63
CA TYR A 187 20.86 -9.95 11.96
C TYR A 187 21.80 -10.80 12.84
N ALA A 188 21.86 -12.10 12.56
CA ALA A 188 22.78 -13.01 13.24
C ALA A 188 24.25 -12.65 12.93
N GLU A 189 24.51 -12.17 11.71
CA GLU A 189 25.84 -11.77 11.24
C GLU A 189 26.19 -10.34 11.66
N LYS A 190 27.31 -10.20 12.36
CA LYS A 190 27.77 -8.90 12.88
C LYS A 190 28.18 -7.94 11.76
N GLU A 191 28.83 -8.45 10.72
CA GLU A 191 29.26 -7.65 9.58
C GLU A 191 28.07 -7.08 8.80
N LEU A 192 27.00 -7.88 8.66
CA LEU A 192 25.77 -7.44 8.00
C LEU A 192 25.07 -6.35 8.82
N ASN A 193 25.02 -6.48 10.14
CA ASN A 193 24.50 -5.42 11.02
C ASN A 193 25.27 -4.12 10.86
N GLU A 194 26.59 -4.19 10.82
CA GLU A 194 27.43 -3.00 10.63
C GLU A 194 27.21 -2.36 9.26
N MET A 195 27.10 -3.18 8.20
CA MET A 195 26.81 -2.71 6.85
C MET A 195 25.44 -2.01 6.77
N MET A 196 24.39 -2.62 7.32
CA MET A 196 23.03 -2.06 7.32
C MET A 196 22.93 -0.78 8.14
N ARG A 197 23.63 -0.73 9.29
CA ARG A 197 23.72 0.48 10.09
C ARG A 197 24.40 1.61 9.32
N ARG A 198 25.55 1.34 8.68
CA ARG A 198 26.25 2.33 7.84
C ARG A 198 25.39 2.78 6.66
N TYR A 199 24.60 1.89 6.05
CA TYR A 199 23.68 2.24 4.98
C TYR A 199 22.63 3.24 5.45
N LYS A 200 21.99 2.98 6.59
CA LYS A 200 20.98 3.88 7.18
C LYS A 200 21.58 5.21 7.63
N GLU A 201 22.78 5.19 8.21
CA GLU A 201 23.53 6.41 8.56
C GLU A 201 23.85 7.24 7.30
N ASN A 202 24.27 6.60 6.20
CA ASN A 202 24.51 7.29 4.93
C ASN A 202 23.24 7.87 4.30
N GLU A 203 22.11 7.16 4.39
CA GLU A 203 20.81 7.63 3.90
C GLU A 203 20.36 8.89 4.64
N VAL A 204 20.41 8.87 5.97
CA VAL A 204 20.10 10.03 6.82
C VAL A 204 21.05 11.19 6.54
N ASN A 205 22.36 10.92 6.44
CA ASN A 205 23.34 11.96 6.10
C ASN A 205 23.05 12.58 4.74
N ARG A 206 22.67 11.79 3.73
CA ARG A 206 22.29 12.30 2.40
C ARG A 206 21.07 13.22 2.47
N GLU A 207 20.06 12.88 3.27
CA GLU A 207 18.89 13.74 3.48
C GLU A 207 19.26 15.05 4.16
N ILE A 208 20.07 14.99 5.21
CA ILE A 208 20.58 16.17 5.91
C ILE A 208 21.35 17.08 4.95
N PHE A 209 22.28 16.54 4.16
CA PHE A 209 23.03 17.32 3.17
C PHE A 209 22.11 17.96 2.13
N PHE A 210 21.06 17.25 1.69
CA PHE A 210 20.09 17.80 0.74
C PHE A 210 19.26 18.93 1.34
N GLU A 211 18.84 18.79 2.60
CA GLU A 211 18.13 19.85 3.33
C GLU A 211 19.03 21.06 3.59
N GLU A 212 20.28 20.84 3.98
CA GLU A 212 21.29 21.89 4.14
C GLU A 212 21.54 22.64 2.82
N GLU A 213 21.73 21.92 1.70
CA GLU A 213 21.88 22.54 0.38
C GLU A 213 20.65 23.36 -0.01
N LYS A 214 19.44 22.82 0.24
CA LYS A 214 18.19 23.52 -0.05
C LYS A 214 18.04 24.78 0.79
N ALA A 215 18.38 24.71 2.08
CA ALA A 215 18.35 25.85 2.98
C ALA A 215 19.36 26.93 2.54
N GLN A 216 20.59 26.53 2.19
CA GLN A 216 21.61 27.44 1.67
C GLN A 216 21.17 28.12 0.37
N ARG A 217 20.57 27.38 -0.58
CA ARG A 217 20.03 27.97 -1.83
C ARG A 217 18.92 28.98 -1.56
N ILE A 218 18.05 28.72 -0.59
CA ILE A 218 16.98 29.67 -0.21
C ILE A 218 17.59 30.92 0.44
N GLU A 219 18.61 30.75 1.28
CA GLU A 219 19.28 31.86 1.94
C GLU A 219 20.04 32.76 0.94
N THR A 220 20.77 32.16 0.00
CA THR A 220 21.45 32.92 -1.06
C THR A 220 20.45 33.65 -1.97
N GLN A 221 19.36 32.99 -2.37
CA GLN A 221 18.28 33.64 -3.12
C GLN A 221 17.64 34.82 -2.36
N LYS A 222 17.42 34.68 -1.05
CA LYS A 222 16.90 35.78 -0.21
C LYS A 222 17.88 36.94 -0.12
N LYS A 223 19.18 36.66 0.04
CA LYS A 223 20.23 37.69 0.06
C LYS A 223 20.35 38.41 -1.28
N GLU A 224 20.38 37.68 -2.40
CA GLU A 224 20.42 38.26 -3.74
C GLU A 224 19.17 39.10 -4.05
N ASN A 225 17.97 38.64 -3.65
CA ASN A 225 16.74 39.42 -3.81
C ASN A 225 16.73 40.67 -2.94
N ALA A 226 17.22 40.60 -1.71
CA ALA A 226 17.35 41.77 -0.82
C ALA A 226 18.36 42.79 -1.37
N GLU A 227 19.49 42.34 -1.93
CA GLU A 227 20.47 43.20 -2.57
C GLU A 227 19.94 43.85 -3.85
N ARG A 228 19.21 43.10 -4.68
CA ARG A 228 18.50 43.65 -5.85
C ARG A 228 17.47 44.69 -5.43
N HIS A 229 16.70 44.43 -4.36
CA HIS A 229 15.74 45.40 -3.83
C HIS A 229 16.42 46.67 -3.31
N ARG A 230 17.58 46.54 -2.64
CA ARG A 230 18.35 47.70 -2.15
C ARG A 230 18.89 48.54 -3.30
N LYS A 231 19.48 47.91 -4.32
CA LYS A 231 19.98 48.61 -5.52
C LYS A 231 18.84 49.32 -6.27
N ASN A 232 17.72 48.64 -6.48
CA ASN A 232 16.55 49.26 -7.12
C ASN A 232 16.01 50.46 -6.32
N LEU A 233 16.09 50.43 -4.99
CA LEU A 233 15.69 51.56 -4.14
C LEU A 233 16.70 52.73 -4.20
N GLU A 234 17.99 52.43 -4.35
CA GLU A 234 19.04 53.43 -4.54
C GLU A 234 18.95 54.09 -5.92
N ASP A 235 18.74 53.30 -6.98
CA ASP A 235 18.54 53.80 -8.34
C ASP A 235 17.24 54.64 -8.45
N ALA A 236 16.15 54.22 -7.80
CA ALA A 236 14.92 55.01 -7.73
C ALA A 236 15.08 56.35 -6.99
N LYS A 237 15.99 56.42 -6.00
CA LYS A 237 16.34 57.67 -5.32
C LYS A 237 17.26 58.56 -6.15
N ALA A 238 18.12 57.97 -6.99
CA ALA A 238 18.96 58.71 -7.93
C ALA A 238 18.11 59.31 -9.06
N ASP A 239 17.16 58.54 -9.64
CA ASP A 239 16.22 59.03 -10.66
C ASP A 239 15.28 60.11 -10.11
N ALA A 240 14.85 60.01 -8.86
CA ALA A 240 14.05 61.06 -8.20
C ALA A 240 14.81 62.40 -8.01
N ASN A 241 16.15 62.38 -8.08
CA ASN A 241 16.98 63.57 -7.96
C ASN A 241 17.40 64.15 -9.33
N VAL A 242 17.04 63.48 -10.44
CA VAL A 242 17.36 63.86 -11.83
C VAL A 242 16.09 64.23 -12.63
N ALA A 243 14.91 64.24 -12.00
CA ALA A 243 13.74 64.95 -12.52
C ALA A 243 13.93 66.46 -12.31
N ASP A 244 14.59 67.05 -13.30
CA ASP A 244 14.97 68.46 -13.41
C ASP A 244 13.81 69.42 -13.04
N THR A 245 14.08 70.28 -12.06
CA THR A 245 13.22 71.36 -11.58
C THR A 245 13.00 72.50 -12.61
N SER A 246 13.29 72.26 -13.88
CA SER A 246 13.27 73.26 -14.95
C SER A 246 11.97 73.28 -15.77
N ASP A 247 11.14 72.23 -15.74
CA ASP A 247 9.94 72.13 -16.60
C ASP A 247 8.59 72.36 -15.89
N ILE A 248 8.55 72.52 -14.56
CA ILE A 248 7.31 72.82 -13.82
C ILE A 248 6.97 74.32 -13.88
N GLY A 249 7.97 75.20 -14.02
CA GLY A 249 7.77 76.66 -14.02
C GLY A 249 7.02 77.21 -15.25
N ARG A 250 7.10 76.53 -16.40
CA ARG A 250 6.52 77.02 -17.67
C ARG A 250 5.05 76.64 -17.87
N ALA A 251 4.53 75.68 -17.11
CA ALA A 251 3.14 75.22 -17.21
C ALA A 251 2.17 75.96 -16.28
N ILE A 252 2.69 76.73 -15.30
CA ILE A 252 1.87 77.41 -14.28
C ILE A 252 1.51 78.85 -14.67
N GLU A 253 2.27 79.53 -15.54
CA GLU A 253 1.99 80.94 -15.92
C GLU A 253 0.89 81.11 -17.00
N ASN A 254 0.53 80.06 -17.74
CA ASN A 254 -0.40 80.17 -18.88
C ASN A 254 -1.85 79.70 -18.61
N ASN A 255 -2.21 79.38 -17.37
CA ASN A 255 -3.59 79.00 -17.01
C ASN A 255 -4.10 79.80 -15.81
N VAL A 256 -4.30 81.10 -16.01
CA VAL A 256 -5.12 81.93 -15.12
C VAL A 256 -6.51 82.04 -15.73
N HIS A 257 -7.46 81.27 -15.19
CA HIS A 257 -8.89 81.47 -15.44
C HIS A 257 -9.47 82.36 -14.32
N PRO A 258 -10.16 83.48 -14.63
CA PRO A 258 -10.64 84.42 -13.62
C PRO A 258 -12.04 84.03 -13.12
N ALA A 259 -12.20 83.90 -11.79
CA ALA A 259 -13.43 84.02 -10.97
C ALA A 259 -13.12 83.37 -9.62
N GLU A 260 -12.58 84.10 -8.63
CA GLU A 260 -13.32 84.88 -7.63
C GLU A 260 -14.58 84.19 -7.10
N GLY A 261 -14.63 83.95 -5.78
CA GLY A 261 -15.89 83.65 -5.12
C GLY A 261 -15.86 83.04 -3.72
N GLY A 262 -15.06 83.58 -2.80
CA GLY A 262 -15.37 83.68 -1.36
C GLY A 262 -15.81 82.42 -0.57
N VAL A 263 -14.94 81.94 0.30
CA VAL A 263 -15.36 81.37 1.61
C VAL A 263 -15.97 82.52 2.43
N PRO A 264 -16.97 82.32 3.33
CA PRO A 264 -16.63 81.82 4.67
C PRO A 264 -17.75 81.10 5.48
N ARG A 265 -17.27 80.29 6.44
CA ARG A 265 -17.75 80.10 7.83
C ARG A 265 -19.06 79.36 8.12
N ASP A 266 -18.88 78.23 8.79
CA ASP A 266 -19.44 77.87 10.11
C ASP A 266 -20.84 78.39 10.46
N LEU A 267 -21.80 77.46 10.49
CA LEU A 267 -22.74 77.19 11.57
C LEU A 267 -23.25 75.75 11.46
#